data_AF-A0A0Q4BFJ1-F1
#
_entry.id   AF-A0A0Q4BFJ1-F1
#
_cell.length_a   1.000
_cell.length_b   1.000
_cell.length_c   1.000
_cell.angle_alpha   90.00
_cell.angle_beta   90.00
_cell.angle_gamma   90.00
#
_symmetry.space_group_name_H-M   'P 1'
#
loop_
_entity.id
_entity.type
_entity.pdbx_description
1 polymer ?
#
loop_
_entity_poly.entity_id
_entity_poly.type
_entity_poly.pdbx_seq_one_letter_code
_entity_poly.pdbx_strand_id
1 'polypeptide(L)'
;MAEPFWEMVERRIDGLFRWMERGRLSALGIFLYVLAVSLVRDISEYYLLDPVFVSTPHPWLYSIAHHVSFYMVIFLGLVLLLSAFSGRGVRRSANVIVSVFWIIILPPYLDHFLFGLDMNYSYASATDFLNALVHFSGASFNPGQAMEIAVVLAVIFGYTIWQVRDQLDTVLGRTLALARVSAVVFFSFLTMFILLRPERISRWASKET
;
A
#
# COMPACT_ATOMS: atom_id res chain seq x y z
N MET A 1 -27.66 19.23 26.41
CA MET A 1 -28.09 19.07 25.00
C MET A 1 -27.19 18.04 24.37
N ALA A 2 -27.74 16.97 23.80
CA ALA A 2 -26.95 15.96 23.11
C ALA A 2 -26.40 16.55 21.80
N GLU A 3 -25.13 16.29 21.52
CA GLU A 3 -24.48 16.74 20.29
C GLU A 3 -25.09 16.04 19.08
N PRO A 4 -25.34 16.74 17.95
CA PRO A 4 -25.78 16.12 16.70
C PRO A 4 -24.81 15.02 16.24
N PHE A 5 -25.36 13.89 15.78
CA PHE A 5 -24.57 12.73 15.35
C PHE A 5 -23.46 13.10 14.35
N TRP A 6 -23.76 13.96 13.38
CA TRP A 6 -22.81 14.36 12.34
C TRP A 6 -21.63 15.19 12.85
N GLU A 7 -21.86 16.10 13.80
CA GLU A 7 -20.79 16.87 14.46
C GLU A 7 -19.85 15.96 15.25
N MET A 8 -20.43 14.96 15.92
CA MET A 8 -19.64 13.96 16.65
C MET A 8 -18.76 13.13 15.69
N VAL A 9 -19.31 12.68 14.56
CA VAL A 9 -18.57 11.92 13.55
C VAL A 9 -17.43 12.76 12.97
N GLU A 10 -17.71 14.00 12.57
CA GLU A 10 -16.69 14.89 12.01
C GLU A 10 -15.55 15.12 13.01
N ARG A 11 -15.89 15.44 14.26
CA ARG A 11 -14.88 15.65 15.30
C ARG A 11 -14.02 14.41 15.55
N ARG A 12 -14.61 13.21 15.48
CA ARG A 12 -13.88 11.94 15.63
C ARG A 12 -12.93 11.70 14.46
N ILE A 13 -13.38 11.94 13.23
CA ILE A 13 -12.54 11.77 12.03
C ILE A 13 -11.40 12.81 12.03
N ASP A 14 -11.67 14.05 12.40
CA ASP A 14 -10.64 15.07 12.60
C ASP A 14 -9.65 14.69 13.71
N GLY A 15 -10.17 14.10 14.80
CA GLY A 15 -9.34 13.54 15.87
C GLY A 15 -8.40 12.44 15.35
N LEU A 16 -8.94 11.52 14.56
CA LEU A 16 -8.19 10.42 13.93
C LEU A 16 -7.09 10.96 13.02
N PHE A 17 -7.41 11.82 12.06
CA PHE A 17 -6.41 12.33 11.12
C PHE A 17 -5.36 13.21 11.80
N ARG A 18 -5.75 14.03 12.79
CA ARG A 18 -4.76 14.75 13.62
C ARG A 18 -3.86 13.80 14.41
N TRP A 19 -4.40 12.68 14.87
CA TRP A 19 -3.60 11.63 15.50
C TRP A 19 -2.65 10.97 14.48
N MET A 20 -3.09 10.70 13.25
CA MET A 20 -2.24 10.12 12.19
C MET A 20 -1.12 11.08 11.76
N GLU A 21 -1.42 12.37 11.66
CA GLU A 21 -0.43 13.40 11.31
C GLU A 21 0.62 13.63 12.40
N ARG A 22 0.37 13.18 13.64
CA ARG A 22 1.25 13.45 14.78
C ARG A 22 2.61 12.78 14.56
N GLY A 23 3.67 13.59 14.56
CA GLY A 23 5.04 13.09 14.43
C GLY A 23 5.46 12.33 15.68
N ARG A 24 5.41 10.99 15.64
CA ARG A 24 5.86 10.10 16.73
C ARG A 24 7.30 9.64 16.56
N LEU A 25 7.73 9.45 15.31
CA LEU A 25 9.02 8.87 14.97
C LEU A 25 9.91 9.90 14.28
N SER A 26 11.19 9.94 14.60
CA SER A 26 12.21 10.66 13.82
C SER A 26 12.34 10.07 12.41
N ALA A 27 13.07 10.73 11.50
CA ALA A 27 13.32 10.16 10.17
C ALA A 27 13.98 8.77 10.24
N LEU A 28 14.99 8.62 11.11
CA LEU A 28 15.60 7.33 11.41
C LEU A 28 14.58 6.34 12.00
N GLY A 29 13.72 6.79 12.91
CA GLY A 29 12.66 5.96 13.48
C GLY A 29 11.66 5.45 12.43
N ILE A 30 11.28 6.29 11.46
CA ILE A 30 10.43 5.88 10.32
C ILE A 30 11.15 4.83 9.48
N PHE A 31 12.42 5.08 9.14
CA PHE A 31 13.22 4.14 8.36
C PHE A 31 13.31 2.76 9.03
N LEU A 32 13.67 2.73 10.32
CA LEU A 32 13.77 1.49 11.09
C LEU A 32 12.42 0.79 11.24
N TYR A 33 11.33 1.55 11.39
CA TYR A 33 9.98 1.01 11.43
C TYR A 33 9.60 0.34 10.11
N VAL A 34 9.78 1.03 8.98
CA VAL A 34 9.47 0.48 7.64
C VAL A 34 10.33 -0.75 7.37
N LEU A 35 11.61 -0.71 7.73
CA LEU A 35 12.51 -1.87 7.65
C LEU A 35 11.97 -3.06 8.44
N ALA A 36 11.61 -2.86 9.72
CA ALA A 36 11.09 -3.91 10.58
C ALA A 36 9.77 -4.48 10.05
N VAL A 37 8.82 -3.63 9.67
CA VAL A 37 7.53 -4.05 9.10
C VAL A 37 7.73 -4.87 7.82
N SER A 38 8.64 -4.43 6.95
CA SER A 38 8.94 -5.11 5.69
C SER A 38 9.59 -6.47 5.92
N LEU A 39 10.53 -6.57 6.87
CA LEU A 39 11.13 -7.84 7.28
C LEU A 39 10.09 -8.80 7.86
N VAL A 40 9.21 -8.31 8.74
CA VAL A 40 8.15 -9.15 9.33
C VAL A 40 7.21 -9.65 8.24
N ARG A 41 6.78 -8.79 7.31
CA ARG A 41 5.99 -9.20 6.15
C ARG A 41 6.73 -10.30 5.37
N ASP A 42 7.94 -10.02 4.93
CA ASP A 42 8.72 -10.93 4.08
C ASP A 42 8.95 -12.30 4.74
N ILE A 43 9.34 -12.32 6.02
CA ILE A 43 9.49 -13.57 6.78
C ILE A 43 8.13 -14.28 6.89
N SER A 44 7.05 -13.56 7.17
CA SER A 44 5.71 -14.18 7.27
C SER A 44 5.28 -14.81 5.95
N GLU A 45 5.62 -14.20 4.80
CA GLU A 45 5.38 -14.77 3.47
C GLU A 45 6.07 -16.12 3.30
N TYR A 46 7.38 -16.18 3.59
CA TYR A 46 8.13 -17.41 3.42
C TYR A 46 7.63 -18.54 4.31
N TYR A 47 7.36 -18.25 5.59
CA TYR A 47 6.96 -19.30 6.53
C TYR A 47 5.50 -19.75 6.38
N LEU A 48 4.61 -18.88 5.88
CA LEU A 48 3.19 -19.22 5.75
C LEU A 48 2.82 -19.68 4.34
N LEU A 49 3.49 -19.17 3.31
CA LEU A 49 3.10 -19.37 1.91
C LEU A 49 4.23 -19.96 1.04
N ASP A 50 5.47 -20.07 1.52
CA ASP A 50 6.57 -20.64 0.73
C ASP A 50 7.44 -21.66 1.51
N PRO A 51 6.85 -22.80 1.92
CA PRO A 51 7.56 -23.82 2.68
C PRO A 51 8.74 -24.44 1.91
N VAL A 52 8.71 -24.39 0.57
CA VAL A 52 9.79 -24.89 -0.30
C VAL A 52 11.00 -23.98 -0.24
N PHE A 53 10.80 -22.66 -0.30
CA PHE A 53 11.86 -21.69 -0.09
C PHE A 53 12.52 -21.97 1.26
N VAL A 54 11.76 -22.00 2.36
CA VAL A 54 12.32 -22.21 3.72
C VAL A 54 13.12 -23.51 3.85
N SER A 55 12.68 -24.60 3.20
CA SER A 55 13.29 -25.93 3.34
C SER A 55 14.47 -26.20 2.40
N THR A 56 14.81 -25.28 1.49
CA THR A 56 15.88 -25.47 0.51
C THR A 56 17.05 -24.48 0.70
N PRO A 57 18.30 -24.86 0.35
CA PRO A 57 19.42 -23.92 0.35
C PRO A 57 19.34 -22.97 -0.85
N HIS A 58 19.18 -21.68 -0.60
CA HIS A 58 19.17 -20.61 -1.60
C HIS A 58 19.67 -19.32 -0.95
N PRO A 59 20.01 -18.25 -1.70
CA PRO A 59 20.62 -17.07 -1.11
C PRO A 59 19.58 -16.12 -0.48
N TRP A 60 19.14 -16.46 0.74
CA TRP A 60 18.15 -15.72 1.55
C TRP A 60 18.37 -14.19 1.54
N LEU A 61 19.62 -13.75 1.71
CA LEU A 61 19.93 -12.33 1.85
C LEU A 61 19.53 -11.51 0.62
N TYR A 62 19.72 -12.03 -0.60
CA TYR A 62 19.33 -11.31 -1.81
C TYR A 62 17.82 -11.20 -1.96
N SER A 63 17.09 -12.27 -1.62
CA SER A 63 15.62 -12.26 -1.71
C SER A 63 15.01 -11.31 -0.68
N ILE A 64 15.46 -11.39 0.57
CA ILE A 64 15.02 -10.50 1.65
C ILE A 64 15.35 -9.05 1.28
N ALA A 65 16.57 -8.78 0.82
CA ALA A 65 16.96 -7.43 0.41
C ALA A 65 16.10 -6.91 -0.74
N HIS A 66 15.72 -7.76 -1.70
CA HIS A 66 14.85 -7.38 -2.80
C HIS A 66 13.45 -6.97 -2.30
N HIS A 67 12.79 -7.82 -1.51
CA HIS A 67 11.45 -7.53 -1.00
C HIS A 67 11.42 -6.35 -0.04
N VAL A 68 12.38 -6.26 0.89
CA VAL A 68 12.50 -5.11 1.79
C VAL A 68 12.72 -3.81 1.00
N SER A 69 13.57 -3.83 -0.02
CA SER A 69 13.79 -2.66 -0.88
C SER A 69 12.52 -2.29 -1.65
N PHE A 70 11.75 -3.26 -2.12
CA PHE A 70 10.46 -3.04 -2.75
C PHE A 70 9.49 -2.31 -1.80
N TYR A 71 9.30 -2.81 -0.57
CA TYR A 71 8.42 -2.16 0.40
C TYR A 71 8.90 -0.76 0.84
N MET A 72 10.21 -0.53 0.88
CA MET A 72 10.78 0.83 1.07
C MET A 72 10.38 1.78 -0.06
N VAL A 73 10.47 1.33 -1.32
CA VAL A 73 10.05 2.11 -2.49
C VAL A 73 8.55 2.35 -2.47
N ILE A 74 7.74 1.34 -2.12
CA ILE A 74 6.29 1.49 -1.95
C ILE A 74 5.98 2.54 -0.89
N PHE A 75 6.60 2.46 0.30
CA PHE A 75 6.41 3.44 1.36
C PHE A 75 6.69 4.87 0.86
N LEU A 76 7.83 5.10 0.21
CA LEU A 76 8.19 6.40 -0.35
C LEU A 76 7.18 6.85 -1.42
N GLY A 77 6.76 5.94 -2.30
CA GLY A 77 5.74 6.19 -3.31
C GLY A 77 4.42 6.65 -2.69
N LEU A 78 3.93 5.98 -1.65
CA LEU A 78 2.71 6.36 -0.94
C LEU A 78 2.83 7.71 -0.25
N VAL A 79 4.01 8.02 0.35
CA VAL A 79 4.26 9.33 0.97
C VAL A 79 4.22 10.45 -0.06
N LEU A 80 4.88 10.25 -1.22
CA LEU A 80 4.91 11.24 -2.30
C LEU A 80 3.52 11.42 -2.92
N LEU A 81 2.80 10.33 -3.17
CA LEU A 81 1.44 10.33 -3.68
C LEU A 81 0.53 11.12 -2.72
N LEU A 82 0.53 10.77 -1.45
CA LEU A 82 -0.30 11.44 -0.45
C LEU A 82 0.08 12.92 -0.30
N SER A 83 1.38 13.25 -0.31
CA SER A 83 1.83 14.64 -0.21
C SER A 83 1.40 15.48 -1.41
N ALA A 84 1.51 14.94 -2.63
CA ALA A 84 1.12 15.65 -3.85
C ALA A 84 -0.37 15.98 -3.87
N PHE A 85 -1.23 15.05 -3.43
CA PHE A 85 -2.67 15.19 -3.62
C PHE A 85 -3.44 15.72 -2.40
N SER A 86 -2.93 15.51 -1.18
CA SER A 86 -3.55 16.08 0.02
C SER A 86 -3.16 17.54 0.29
N GLY A 87 -2.15 18.06 -0.40
CA GLY A 87 -1.59 19.39 -0.14
C GLY A 87 -0.86 19.49 1.22
N ARG A 88 -0.64 18.34 1.89
CA ARG A 88 0.10 18.26 3.14
C ARG A 88 1.57 18.03 2.81
N GLY A 89 2.47 18.71 3.53
CA GLY A 89 3.91 18.54 3.34
C GLY A 89 4.37 17.11 3.63
N VAL A 90 5.47 16.71 2.99
CA VAL A 90 6.05 15.34 3.02
C VAL A 90 6.09 14.73 4.43
N ARG A 91 6.46 15.53 5.43
CA ARG A 91 6.56 15.07 6.81
C ARG A 91 5.21 14.60 7.40
N ARG A 92 4.12 15.34 7.15
CA ARG A 92 2.79 14.95 7.64
C ARG A 92 2.30 13.72 6.90
N SER A 93 2.50 13.67 5.59
CA SER A 93 2.18 12.50 4.77
C SER A 93 2.93 11.25 5.25
N ALA A 94 4.23 11.36 5.56
CA ALA A 94 5.00 10.27 6.13
C ALA A 94 4.42 9.75 7.45
N ASN A 95 3.97 10.64 8.35
CA ASN A 95 3.35 10.22 9.61
C ASN A 95 2.03 9.47 9.38
N VAL A 96 1.23 9.95 8.43
CA VAL A 96 -0.03 9.30 8.05
C VAL A 96 0.23 7.91 7.48
N ILE A 97 1.15 7.78 6.51
CA ILE A 97 1.49 6.47 5.94
C ILE A 97 2.07 5.54 7.02
N VAL A 98 2.99 6.01 7.88
CA VAL A 98 3.52 5.20 9.00
C VAL A 98 2.42 4.60 9.86
N SER A 99 1.36 5.38 10.15
CA SER A 99 0.27 4.94 11.02
C SER A 99 -0.55 3.77 10.45
N VAL A 100 -0.49 3.53 9.14
CA VAL A 100 -1.23 2.47 8.45
C VAL A 100 -0.33 1.44 7.77
N PHE A 101 0.96 1.72 7.61
CA PHE A 101 1.88 0.88 6.83
C PHE A 101 2.04 -0.54 7.39
N TRP A 102 1.79 -0.76 8.68
CA TRP A 102 1.84 -2.11 9.26
C TRP A 102 0.85 -3.09 8.60
N ILE A 103 -0.18 -2.60 7.91
CA ILE A 103 -1.20 -3.41 7.23
C ILE A 103 -0.59 -4.36 6.20
N ILE A 104 0.58 -4.04 5.63
CA ILE A 104 1.28 -4.92 4.68
C ILE A 104 1.70 -6.26 5.30
N ILE A 105 1.68 -6.40 6.63
CA ILE A 105 1.97 -7.66 7.32
C ILE A 105 0.78 -8.62 7.23
N LEU A 106 -0.45 -8.13 7.03
CA LEU A 106 -1.67 -8.93 7.10
C LEU A 106 -1.86 -9.95 5.95
N PRO A 107 -1.54 -9.66 4.68
CA PRO A 107 -1.79 -10.57 3.56
C PRO A 107 -1.41 -12.03 3.82
N PRO A 108 -0.16 -12.38 4.22
CA PRO A 108 0.23 -13.77 4.36
C PRO A 108 -0.56 -14.51 5.44
N TYR A 109 -1.00 -13.80 6.49
CA TYR A 109 -1.83 -14.37 7.55
C TYR A 109 -3.27 -14.56 7.07
N LEU A 110 -3.83 -13.59 6.34
CA LEU A 110 -5.16 -13.72 5.77
C LEU A 110 -5.19 -14.87 4.75
N ASP A 111 -4.21 -14.91 3.86
CA ASP A 111 -4.10 -15.93 2.83
C ASP A 111 -4.01 -17.32 3.43
N HIS A 112 -3.14 -17.52 4.42
CA HIS A 112 -2.97 -18.82 5.05
C HIS A 112 -4.15 -19.21 5.96
N PHE A 113 -4.52 -18.36 6.93
CA PHE A 113 -5.49 -18.73 7.97
C PHE A 113 -6.96 -18.51 7.57
N LEU A 114 -7.27 -17.50 6.76
CA LEU A 114 -8.64 -17.18 6.36
C LEU A 114 -9.00 -17.83 5.03
N PHE A 115 -8.06 -17.85 4.08
CA PHE A 115 -8.31 -18.35 2.72
C PHE A 115 -7.74 -19.74 2.44
N GLY A 116 -6.96 -20.32 3.37
CA GLY A 116 -6.42 -21.68 3.24
C GLY A 116 -5.43 -21.84 2.09
N LEU A 117 -4.68 -20.78 1.78
CA LEU A 117 -3.63 -20.80 0.76
C LEU A 117 -2.29 -21.19 1.38
N ASP A 118 -1.56 -22.06 0.68
CA ASP A 118 -0.25 -22.56 1.12
C ASP A 118 0.85 -22.26 0.09
N MET A 119 0.56 -21.41 -0.90
CA MET A 119 1.49 -21.04 -1.96
C MET A 119 1.63 -19.53 -2.08
N ASN A 120 2.88 -19.11 -2.31
CA ASN A 120 3.25 -17.74 -2.58
C ASN A 120 2.75 -17.32 -3.98
N TYR A 121 2.48 -16.04 -4.16
CA TYR A 121 2.01 -15.52 -5.43
C TYR A 121 3.14 -15.58 -6.48
N SER A 122 2.79 -15.89 -7.74
CA SER A 122 3.72 -15.73 -8.86
C SER A 122 3.71 -14.29 -9.35
N TYR A 123 4.87 -13.74 -9.74
CA TYR A 123 4.96 -12.44 -10.42
C TYR A 123 3.97 -12.37 -11.60
N ALA A 124 2.88 -11.61 -11.42
CA ALA A 124 1.82 -11.49 -12.39
C ALA A 124 2.24 -10.60 -13.56
N SER A 125 1.72 -10.87 -14.76
CA SER A 125 1.67 -9.83 -15.79
C SER A 125 0.70 -8.73 -15.35
N ALA A 126 0.91 -7.49 -15.81
CA ALA A 126 0.04 -6.37 -15.46
C ALA A 126 -1.45 -6.63 -15.82
N THR A 127 -1.70 -7.45 -16.83
CA THR A 127 -3.04 -7.89 -17.26
C THR A 127 -3.69 -8.84 -16.27
N ASP A 128 -2.94 -9.80 -15.74
CA ASP A 128 -3.45 -10.77 -14.75
C ASP A 128 -3.77 -10.06 -13.42
N PHE A 129 -2.95 -9.09 -13.03
CA PHE A 129 -3.20 -8.25 -11.87
C PHE A 129 -4.49 -7.43 -12.00
N LEU A 130 -4.72 -6.76 -13.14
CA LEU A 130 -5.93 -5.97 -13.35
C LEU A 130 -7.19 -6.86 -13.35
N ASN A 131 -7.13 -8.02 -14.00
CA ASN A 131 -8.24 -8.99 -13.95
C ASN A 131 -8.48 -9.48 -12.53
N ALA A 132 -7.43 -9.78 -11.77
CA ALA A 132 -7.56 -10.26 -10.42
C ALA A 132 -8.08 -9.21 -9.44
N LEU A 133 -7.68 -7.95 -9.60
CA LEU A 133 -8.19 -6.84 -8.80
C LEU A 133 -9.67 -6.57 -9.07
N VAL A 134 -10.10 -6.67 -10.34
CA VAL A 134 -11.50 -6.44 -10.73
C VAL A 134 -12.40 -7.61 -10.33
N HIS A 135 -11.91 -8.83 -10.44
CA HIS A 135 -12.71 -10.04 -10.22
C HIS A 135 -12.49 -10.69 -8.85
N PHE A 136 -11.63 -10.14 -7.99
CA PHE A 136 -11.19 -10.77 -6.74
C PHE A 136 -10.85 -12.27 -6.92
N SER A 137 -10.26 -12.63 -8.06
CA SER A 137 -10.01 -14.03 -8.43
C SER A 137 -8.82 -14.14 -9.39
N GLY A 138 -8.04 -15.21 -9.24
CA GLY A 138 -6.88 -15.48 -10.08
C GLY A 138 -5.91 -16.40 -9.36
N ALA A 139 -5.27 -17.32 -10.10
CA ALA A 139 -4.29 -18.25 -9.53
C ALA A 139 -2.97 -17.56 -9.10
N SER A 140 -2.82 -16.26 -9.41
CA SER A 140 -1.59 -15.48 -9.27
C SER A 140 -1.74 -14.24 -8.39
N PHE A 141 -2.90 -14.04 -7.74
CA PHE A 141 -3.16 -12.89 -6.87
C PHE A 141 -3.96 -13.32 -5.65
N ASN A 142 -3.34 -13.25 -4.48
CA ASN A 142 -3.96 -13.78 -3.27
C ASN A 142 -5.01 -12.80 -2.71
N PRO A 143 -6.15 -13.28 -2.16
CA PRO A 143 -7.22 -12.41 -1.66
C PRO A 143 -6.79 -11.47 -0.52
N GLY A 144 -5.86 -11.89 0.35
CA GLY A 144 -5.30 -11.06 1.41
C GLY A 144 -4.54 -9.84 0.88
N GLN A 145 -3.81 -10.00 -0.23
CA GLN A 145 -3.14 -8.89 -0.92
C GLN A 145 -4.16 -7.94 -1.58
N ALA A 146 -5.25 -8.47 -2.13
CA ALA A 146 -6.36 -7.66 -2.64
C ALA A 146 -6.96 -6.77 -1.53
N MET A 147 -7.18 -7.35 -0.35
CA MET A 147 -7.69 -6.63 0.82
C MET A 147 -6.72 -5.55 1.30
N GLU A 148 -5.41 -5.84 1.37
CA GLU A 148 -4.40 -4.85 1.71
C GLU A 148 -4.46 -3.64 0.78
N ILE A 149 -4.44 -3.88 -0.54
CA ILE A 149 -4.52 -2.82 -1.56
C ILE A 149 -5.79 -1.99 -1.37
N ALA A 150 -6.95 -2.65 -1.19
CA ALA A 150 -8.22 -1.96 -0.98
C ALA A 150 -8.18 -1.06 0.26
N VAL A 151 -7.61 -1.54 1.37
CA VAL A 151 -7.51 -0.78 2.62
C VAL A 151 -6.54 0.40 2.47
N VAL A 152 -5.37 0.19 1.88
CA VAL A 152 -4.39 1.26 1.63
C VAL A 152 -5.00 2.36 0.75
N LEU A 153 -5.66 1.97 -0.34
CA LEU A 153 -6.36 2.91 -1.22
C LEU A 153 -7.48 3.65 -0.48
N ALA A 154 -8.31 2.95 0.29
CA ALA A 154 -9.38 3.56 1.08
C ALA A 154 -8.85 4.62 2.06
N VAL A 155 -7.73 4.35 2.73
CA VAL A 155 -7.08 5.33 3.62
C VAL A 155 -6.57 6.54 2.83
N ILE A 156 -5.88 6.34 1.70
CA ILE A 156 -5.31 7.43 0.90
C ILE A 156 -6.42 8.30 0.31
N PHE A 157 -7.48 7.70 -0.23
CA PHE A 157 -8.64 8.42 -0.76
C PHE A 157 -9.40 9.13 0.35
N GLY A 158 -9.74 8.41 1.42
CA GLY A 158 -10.46 8.97 2.56
C GLY A 158 -9.73 10.16 3.16
N TYR A 159 -8.42 10.03 3.37
CA TYR A 159 -7.59 11.14 3.82
C TYR A 159 -7.60 12.30 2.83
N THR A 160 -7.33 12.05 1.55
CA THR A 160 -7.24 13.11 0.53
C THR A 160 -8.56 13.89 0.42
N ILE A 161 -9.69 13.19 0.36
CA ILE A 161 -11.03 13.79 0.33
C ILE A 161 -11.26 14.62 1.60
N TRP A 162 -10.93 14.07 2.76
CA TRP A 162 -11.11 14.76 4.04
C TRP A 162 -10.33 16.08 4.13
N GLN A 163 -9.13 16.12 3.56
CA GLN A 163 -8.29 17.32 3.54
C GLN A 163 -8.80 18.41 2.61
N VAL A 164 -9.66 18.08 1.64
CA VAL A 164 -10.25 19.04 0.70
C VAL A 164 -11.73 19.29 0.96
N ARG A 165 -12.30 18.76 2.05
CA ARG A 165 -13.74 18.78 2.31
C ARG A 165 -14.33 20.19 2.36
N ASP A 166 -13.60 21.14 2.93
CA ASP A 166 -14.04 22.54 3.05
C ASP A 166 -14.12 23.23 1.67
N GLN A 167 -13.49 22.67 0.64
CA GLN A 167 -13.54 23.19 -0.73
C GLN A 167 -14.76 22.65 -1.50
N LEU A 168 -15.42 21.60 -0.98
CA LEU A 168 -16.54 20.92 -1.65
C LEU A 168 -17.82 21.76 -1.68
N ASP A 169 -17.88 22.91 -1.00
CA ASP A 169 -19.03 23.80 -1.07
C ASP A 169 -19.11 24.59 -2.40
N THR A 170 -18.02 24.61 -3.17
CA THR A 170 -17.94 25.32 -4.46
C THR A 170 -17.82 24.36 -5.64
N VAL A 171 -18.36 24.75 -6.81
CA VAL A 171 -18.21 23.97 -8.06
C VAL A 171 -16.74 23.79 -8.43
N LEU A 172 -15.94 24.86 -8.29
CA LEU A 172 -14.50 24.80 -8.56
C LEU A 172 -13.78 23.83 -7.62
N GLY A 173 -14.06 23.90 -6.31
CA GLY A 173 -13.45 23.01 -5.33
C GLY A 173 -13.88 21.56 -5.49
N ARG A 174 -15.15 21.28 -5.86
CA ARG A 174 -15.60 19.93 -6.25
C ARG A 174 -14.83 19.40 -7.46
N THR A 175 -14.66 20.21 -8.50
CA THR A 175 -13.91 19.82 -9.71
C THR A 175 -12.44 19.54 -9.40
N LEU A 176 -11.79 20.37 -8.58
CA LEU A 176 -10.41 20.17 -8.16
C LEU A 176 -10.25 18.94 -7.24
N ALA A 177 -11.18 18.72 -6.33
CA ALA A 177 -11.20 17.52 -5.49
C ALA A 177 -11.36 16.25 -6.33
N LEU A 178 -12.29 16.26 -7.29
CA LEU A 178 -12.48 15.16 -8.23
C LEU A 178 -11.20 14.93 -9.06
N ALA A 179 -10.57 15.99 -9.59
CA ALA A 179 -9.32 15.87 -10.33
C ALA A 179 -8.20 15.27 -9.47
N ARG A 180 -8.07 15.67 -8.20
CA ARG A 180 -7.08 15.10 -7.25
C ARG A 180 -7.35 13.63 -6.97
N VAL A 181 -8.59 13.26 -6.68
CA VAL A 181 -8.96 11.85 -6.43
C VAL A 181 -8.72 11.01 -7.68
N SER A 182 -9.16 11.46 -8.85
CA SER A 182 -8.92 10.78 -10.12
C SER A 182 -7.42 10.65 -10.43
N ALA A 183 -6.62 11.66 -10.10
CA ALA A 183 -5.18 11.58 -10.25
C ALA A 183 -4.55 10.58 -9.27
N VAL A 184 -4.97 10.55 -8.00
CA VAL A 184 -4.52 9.53 -7.03
C VAL A 184 -4.84 8.13 -7.55
N VAL A 185 -6.07 7.90 -8.05
CA VAL A 185 -6.47 6.64 -8.69
C VAL A 185 -5.51 6.32 -9.83
N PHE A 186 -5.42 7.22 -10.81
CA PHE A 186 -4.62 7.04 -12.01
C PHE A 186 -3.15 6.74 -11.69
N PHE A 187 -2.52 7.52 -10.81
CA PHE A 187 -1.12 7.32 -10.44
C PHE A 187 -0.90 6.05 -9.61
N SER A 188 -1.84 5.66 -8.75
CA SER A 188 -1.76 4.38 -8.03
C SER A 188 -1.76 3.21 -9.01
N PHE A 189 -2.69 3.19 -9.97
CA PHE A 189 -2.76 2.18 -11.01
C PHE A 189 -1.56 2.22 -11.95
N LEU A 190 -1.08 3.39 -12.33
CA LEU A 190 0.10 3.56 -13.17
C LEU A 190 1.36 3.02 -12.47
N THR A 191 1.55 3.32 -11.19
CA THR A 191 2.67 2.80 -10.39
C THR A 191 2.60 1.28 -10.30
N MET A 192 1.43 0.71 -10.02
CA MET A 192 1.23 -0.74 -10.07
C MET A 192 1.60 -1.31 -11.44
N PHE A 193 1.14 -0.71 -12.53
CA PHE A 193 1.45 -1.14 -13.90
C PHE A 193 2.95 -1.06 -14.25
N ILE A 194 3.67 -0.06 -13.73
CA ILE A 194 5.12 0.07 -13.93
C ILE A 194 5.88 -0.98 -13.14
N LEU A 195 5.48 -1.22 -11.88
CA LEU A 195 6.15 -2.16 -10.98
C LEU A 195 5.89 -3.63 -11.35
N LEU A 196 4.73 -3.93 -11.93
CA LEU A 196 4.31 -5.29 -12.31
C LEU A 196 4.76 -5.71 -13.72
N ARG A 197 5.53 -4.89 -14.46
CA ARG A 197 5.89 -5.21 -15.85
C ARG A 197 7.07 -6.20 -15.90
N PRO A 198 6.87 -7.49 -16.28
CA PRO A 198 7.94 -8.50 -16.25
C PRO A 198 8.87 -8.43 -17.47
N GLU A 199 8.43 -7.74 -18.54
CA GLU A 199 9.00 -7.87 -19.88
C GLU A 199 10.41 -7.29 -20.05
N ARG A 200 10.95 -6.57 -19.07
CA ARG A 200 12.27 -5.92 -19.21
C ARG A 200 13.43 -6.73 -18.66
N ILE A 201 13.19 -7.83 -17.93
CA ILE A 201 14.27 -8.69 -17.39
C ILE A 201 14.55 -9.89 -18.31
N SER A 202 13.53 -10.45 -18.97
CA SER A 202 13.71 -11.60 -19.89
C SER A 202 14.47 -11.26 -21.18
N ARG A 203 14.39 -10.01 -21.67
CA ARG A 203 15.14 -9.56 -22.87
C ARG A 203 16.63 -9.30 -22.63
N TRP A 204 17.06 -9.16 -21.38
CA TRP A 204 18.49 -9.05 -21.06
C TRP A 204 19.10 -10.44 -20.87
N ALA A 205 18.37 -11.39 -20.28
CA ALA A 205 18.80 -12.78 -20.15
C ALA A 205 18.85 -13.54 -21.49
N SER A 206 18.00 -13.19 -22.47
CA SER A 206 17.99 -13.83 -23.79
C SER A 206 18.97 -13.23 -24.81
N LYS A 207 19.79 -12.25 -24.41
CA LYS A 207 20.82 -11.63 -25.27
C LYS A 207 22.24 -12.11 -24.93
N GLU A 208 22.37 -12.98 -23.94
CA GLU A 208 23.64 -13.62 -23.54
C GLU A 208 23.67 -15.13 -23.83
N THR A 209 22.77 -15.63 -24.69
CA THR A 209 22.85 -16.99 -25.27
C THR A 209 23.05 -16.94 -26.76
#